data_AF-A0A6V8CPR7-F1
#
_entry.id   AF-A0A6V8CPR7-F1
#
_cell.length_a   1.000
_cell.length_b   1.000
_cell.length_c   1.000
_cell.angle_alpha   90.00
_cell.angle_beta   90.00
_cell.angle_gamma   90.00
#
_symmetry.space_group_name_H-M   'P 1'
#
loop_
_entity.id
_entity.type
_entity.pdbx_description
1 polymer ?
#
loop_
_entity_poly.entity_id
_entity_poly.type
_entity_poly.pdbx_seq_one_letter_code
_entity_poly.pdbx_strand_id
1 'polypeptide(L)'
;MVDLSTAMTAAQGERRQRTQGGDGEKKVRRTGRNLGLEAFDPVKHVQKEKAETASMWLVLGFSLVVTLLMRYVLMDSTEPENSRILYILPLTCVFLIPTLHRTLMPERFVEHYGGGTWFKAAFLHTFTFLALSFLLVNPPFGDIAAPELANKWTVVIDGGEDIEYPHSMATSGATLTWHTNGSTILAGDAWLLFALMDNVNSDGAIVEVTREYQANETTREDDISYWTNNSDRIANGTSSSNNSVPNLTPHGDLDQPFSVFLGTDLEEGTHEIVVRITEQGNPWENIQVYSWSLVISSEPAVQDNISE
;
A
#
# COMPACT_ATOMS: atom_id res chain seq x y z
N MET A 1 2.31 -34.19 38.81
CA MET A 1 3.45 -33.59 39.52
C MET A 1 4.50 -34.69 39.66
N VAL A 2 5.69 -34.52 39.09
CA VAL A 2 6.75 -35.55 39.11
C VAL A 2 7.56 -35.36 40.39
N ASP A 3 7.71 -36.40 41.21
CA ASP A 3 8.43 -36.32 42.49
C ASP A 3 9.93 -36.06 42.27
N LEU A 4 10.47 -35.16 43.09
CA LEU A 4 11.86 -34.68 43.04
C LEU A 4 12.88 -35.83 43.16
N SER A 5 12.50 -36.92 43.84
CA SER A 5 13.29 -38.13 44.01
C SER A 5 13.45 -38.93 42.71
N THR A 6 12.41 -38.96 41.87
CA THR A 6 12.43 -39.62 40.55
C THR A 6 13.29 -38.83 39.56
N ALA A 7 13.22 -37.49 39.59
CA ALA A 7 14.05 -36.63 38.76
C ALA A 7 15.55 -36.72 39.13
N MET A 8 15.87 -36.80 40.42
CA MET A 8 17.26 -36.88 40.89
C MET A 8 17.90 -38.25 40.59
N THR A 9 17.12 -39.32 40.60
CA THR A 9 17.60 -40.68 40.27
C THR A 9 17.87 -40.84 38.77
N ALA A 10 17.05 -40.23 37.91
CA ALA A 10 17.28 -40.19 36.46
C ALA A 10 18.53 -39.39 36.08
N ALA A 11 18.76 -38.23 36.73
CA ALA A 11 19.94 -37.41 36.51
C ALA A 11 21.26 -38.07 36.99
N GLN A 12 21.20 -38.92 38.04
CA GLN A 12 22.37 -39.68 38.50
C GLN A 12 22.70 -40.88 37.58
N GLY A 13 21.70 -41.51 36.97
CA GLY A 13 21.91 -42.56 35.96
C GLY A 13 22.64 -42.05 34.72
N GLU A 14 22.26 -40.87 34.23
CA GLU A 14 22.86 -40.25 33.04
C GLU A 14 24.31 -39.78 33.27
N ARG A 15 24.64 -39.33 34.48
CA ARG A 15 25.99 -38.89 34.84
C ARG A 15 26.99 -40.06 34.99
N ARG A 16 26.51 -41.23 35.42
CA ARG A 16 27.34 -42.45 35.52
C ARG A 16 27.70 -43.02 34.15
N GLN A 17 26.79 -42.97 33.18
CA GLN A 17 27.06 -43.42 31.81
C GLN A 17 28.12 -42.59 31.07
N ARG A 18 28.28 -41.31 31.43
CA ARG A 18 29.33 -40.43 30.86
C ARG A 18 30.73 -40.62 31.46
N THR A 19 30.86 -41.26 32.62
CA THR A 19 32.12 -41.25 33.38
C THR A 19 32.81 -42.62 33.45
N GLN A 20 32.14 -43.70 33.03
CA GLN A 20 32.65 -45.07 33.07
C GLN A 20 33.04 -45.62 31.68
N GLY A 21 33.60 -44.76 30.82
CA GLY A 21 34.29 -45.15 29.60
C GLY A 21 35.74 -44.70 29.73
N GLY A 22 36.62 -45.65 30.05
CA GLY A 22 38.00 -45.44 30.43
C GLY A 22 38.89 -44.79 29.37
N ASP A 23 39.96 -44.21 29.89
CA ASP A 23 41.11 -43.57 29.28
C ASP A 23 41.64 -44.25 28.01
N GLY A 24 41.82 -43.47 26.94
CA GLY A 24 42.29 -44.00 25.67
C GLY A 24 42.08 -43.15 24.42
N GLU A 25 41.74 -41.86 24.51
CA GLU A 25 41.99 -40.92 23.41
C GLU A 25 41.91 -39.50 23.98
N LYS A 26 43.07 -38.91 24.30
CA LYS A 26 43.19 -37.45 24.35
C LYS A 26 42.47 -36.94 23.12
N LYS A 27 41.46 -36.08 23.28
CA LYS A 27 40.87 -35.34 22.16
C LYS A 27 42.00 -34.59 21.48
N VAL A 28 42.64 -35.23 20.50
CA VAL A 28 43.62 -34.62 19.62
C VAL A 28 42.85 -33.45 19.05
N ARG A 29 43.31 -32.23 19.34
CA ARG A 29 42.80 -31.03 18.69
C ARG A 29 43.00 -31.30 17.20
N ARG A 30 41.94 -31.73 16.52
CA ARG A 30 41.99 -32.10 15.11
C ARG A 30 42.30 -30.82 14.35
N THR A 31 43.57 -30.58 14.07
CA THR A 31 44.02 -29.57 13.13
C THR A 31 43.33 -29.85 11.79
N GLY A 32 42.86 -28.80 11.10
CA GLY A 32 41.89 -28.88 9.99
C GLY A 32 42.14 -29.94 8.90
N ARG A 33 43.39 -30.40 8.75
CA ARG A 33 43.78 -31.52 7.88
C ARG A 33 43.08 -32.86 8.20
N ASN A 34 42.68 -33.10 9.45
CA ASN A 34 42.03 -34.35 9.86
C ASN A 34 40.48 -34.27 9.88
N LEU A 35 39.89 -33.16 9.43
CA LEU A 35 38.43 -32.99 9.33
C LEU A 35 37.86 -33.38 7.95
N GLY A 36 38.67 -33.92 7.04
CA GLY A 36 38.24 -34.15 5.65
C GLY A 36 38.05 -32.84 4.87
N LEU A 37 38.58 -31.72 5.39
CA LEU A 37 38.69 -30.47 4.66
C LEU A 37 39.80 -30.66 3.62
N GLU A 38 39.42 -30.67 2.35
CA GLU A 38 40.37 -30.65 1.23
C GLU A 38 41.37 -29.49 1.45
N ALA A 39 42.66 -29.74 1.18
CA ALA A 39 43.68 -28.71 1.36
C ALA A 39 43.30 -27.48 0.51
N PHE A 40 43.41 -26.27 1.09
CA PHE A 40 43.07 -25.04 0.40
C PHE A 40 43.93 -24.89 -0.86
N ASP A 41 43.29 -24.97 -2.02
CA ASP A 41 43.91 -24.74 -3.32
C ASP A 41 43.48 -23.35 -3.82
N PRO A 42 44.41 -22.37 -3.87
CA PRO A 42 44.07 -21.00 -4.25
C PRO A 42 43.58 -20.90 -5.69
N VAL A 43 44.04 -21.78 -6.59
CA VAL A 43 43.64 -21.72 -8.01
C VAL A 43 42.20 -22.19 -8.17
N LYS A 44 41.84 -23.32 -7.54
CA LYS A 44 40.46 -23.81 -7.51
C LYS A 44 39.52 -22.81 -6.82
N HIS A 45 39.98 -22.19 -5.73
CA HIS A 45 39.19 -21.18 -5.04
C HIS A 45 38.91 -19.97 -5.93
N VAL A 46 39.92 -19.44 -6.63
CA VAL A 46 39.73 -18.32 -7.56
C VAL A 46 38.80 -18.68 -8.72
N GLN A 47 38.89 -19.89 -9.26
CA GLN A 47 37.99 -20.37 -10.31
C GLN A 47 36.53 -20.44 -9.83
N LYS A 48 36.32 -20.93 -8.60
CA LYS A 48 35.01 -20.95 -7.95
C LYS A 48 34.45 -19.54 -7.75
N GLU A 49 35.24 -18.59 -7.24
CA GLU A 49 34.78 -17.20 -7.05
C GLU A 49 34.41 -16.53 -8.38
N LYS A 50 35.17 -16.81 -9.45
CA LYS A 50 34.83 -16.34 -10.81
C LYS A 50 33.52 -16.95 -11.31
N ALA A 51 33.30 -18.24 -11.05
CA ALA A 51 32.06 -18.92 -11.42
C ALA A 51 30.86 -18.40 -10.60
N GLU A 52 31.01 -18.15 -9.30
CA GLU A 52 29.97 -17.55 -8.45
C GLU A 52 29.64 -16.12 -8.91
N THR A 53 30.65 -15.33 -9.28
CA THR A 53 30.46 -13.97 -9.83
C THR A 53 29.73 -14.01 -11.18
N ALA A 54 30.10 -14.91 -12.08
CA ALA A 54 29.44 -15.07 -13.37
C ALA A 54 27.97 -15.51 -13.20
N SER A 55 27.72 -16.45 -12.28
CA SER A 55 26.37 -16.89 -11.90
C SER A 55 25.54 -15.72 -11.37
N MET A 56 26.11 -14.87 -10.52
CA MET A 56 25.45 -13.67 -9.98
C MET A 56 24.95 -12.74 -11.10
N TRP A 57 25.82 -12.39 -12.04
CA TRP A 57 25.46 -11.50 -13.16
C TRP A 57 24.38 -12.09 -14.06
N LEU A 58 24.48 -13.39 -14.34
CA LEU A 58 23.47 -14.11 -15.13
C LEU A 58 22.10 -14.09 -14.44
N VAL A 59 22.06 -14.30 -13.11
CA VAL A 59 20.80 -14.27 -12.35
C VAL A 59 20.23 -12.85 -12.29
N LEU A 60 21.06 -11.82 -12.11
CA LEU A 60 20.62 -10.42 -12.15
C LEU A 60 20.00 -10.07 -13.50
N GLY A 61 20.66 -10.44 -14.60
CA GLY A 61 20.14 -10.22 -15.95
C GLY A 61 18.82 -10.99 -16.18
N PHE A 62 18.74 -12.23 -15.71
CA PHE A 62 17.51 -13.01 -15.76
C PHE A 62 16.37 -12.37 -14.97
N SER A 63 16.61 -11.94 -13.73
CA SER A 63 15.63 -11.21 -12.91
C SER A 63 15.15 -9.94 -13.59
N LEU A 64 16.06 -9.16 -14.19
CA LEU A 64 15.70 -7.95 -14.91
C LEU A 64 14.75 -8.27 -16.07
N VAL A 65 15.08 -9.26 -16.91
CA VAL A 65 14.23 -9.68 -18.03
C VAL A 65 12.88 -10.18 -17.54
N VAL A 66 12.84 -11.02 -16.51
CA VAL A 66 11.58 -11.52 -15.93
C VAL A 66 10.74 -10.36 -15.40
N THR A 67 11.33 -9.40 -14.69
CA THR A 67 10.60 -8.25 -14.13
C THR A 67 10.04 -7.35 -15.24
N LEU A 68 10.82 -7.08 -16.28
CA LEU A 68 10.35 -6.31 -17.43
C LEU A 68 9.20 -7.02 -18.17
N LEU A 69 9.28 -8.35 -18.31
CA LEU A 69 8.19 -9.15 -18.87
C LEU A 69 6.93 -9.11 -17.98
N MET A 70 7.09 -9.21 -16.66
CA MET A 70 5.96 -9.05 -15.74
C MET A 70 5.30 -7.70 -15.93
N ARG A 71 6.09 -6.63 -15.93
CA ARG A 71 5.60 -5.25 -15.95
C ARG A 71 4.96 -4.86 -17.28
N TYR A 72 5.63 -5.10 -18.40
CA TYR A 72 5.26 -4.53 -19.70
C TYR A 72 4.53 -5.51 -20.62
N VAL A 73 4.47 -6.80 -20.27
CA VAL A 73 3.77 -7.79 -21.08
C VAL A 73 2.63 -8.40 -20.28
N LEU A 74 2.92 -8.97 -19.11
CA LEU A 74 1.91 -9.71 -18.36
C LEU A 74 0.92 -8.79 -17.65
N MET A 75 1.39 -7.71 -17.02
CA MET A 75 0.52 -6.80 -16.27
C MET A 75 -0.54 -6.15 -17.15
N ASP A 76 -0.18 -5.75 -18.37
CA ASP A 76 -1.11 -5.20 -19.36
C ASP A 76 -2.15 -6.23 -19.83
N SER A 77 -1.75 -7.50 -19.93
CA SER A 77 -2.67 -8.60 -20.30
C SER A 77 -3.46 -9.21 -19.14
N THR A 78 -3.21 -8.78 -17.90
CA THR A 78 -3.79 -9.38 -16.69
C THR A 78 -4.78 -8.41 -16.07
N GLU A 79 -5.99 -8.87 -15.77
CA GLU A 79 -6.97 -8.07 -15.03
C GLU A 79 -6.53 -7.86 -13.56
N PRO A 80 -6.86 -6.71 -12.94
CA PRO A 80 -6.47 -6.40 -11.55
C PRO A 80 -6.85 -7.49 -10.53
N GLU A 81 -8.00 -8.13 -10.72
CA GLU A 81 -8.50 -9.23 -9.87
C GLU A 81 -7.56 -10.45 -9.84
N ASN A 82 -6.86 -10.68 -10.95
CA ASN A 82 -5.95 -11.82 -11.13
C ASN A 82 -4.47 -11.46 -10.92
N SER A 83 -4.18 -10.25 -10.44
CA SER A 83 -2.82 -9.70 -10.25
C SER A 83 -1.86 -10.58 -9.43
N ARG A 84 -2.37 -11.52 -8.62
CA ARG A 84 -1.55 -12.49 -7.86
C ARG A 84 -0.60 -13.30 -8.75
N ILE A 85 -0.99 -13.58 -9.99
CA ILE A 85 -0.15 -14.33 -10.94
C ILE A 85 1.16 -13.60 -11.24
N LEU A 86 1.15 -12.26 -11.25
CA LEU A 86 2.31 -11.41 -11.52
C LEU A 86 3.40 -11.53 -10.45
N TYR A 87 3.03 -11.94 -9.24
CA TYR A 87 3.97 -12.20 -8.14
C TYR A 87 4.39 -13.66 -8.07
N ILE A 88 3.47 -14.60 -8.33
CA ILE A 88 3.74 -16.03 -8.23
C ILE A 88 4.64 -16.50 -9.38
N LEU A 89 4.41 -16.02 -10.60
CA LEU A 89 5.12 -16.52 -11.78
C LEU A 89 6.64 -16.28 -11.70
N PRO A 90 7.12 -15.07 -11.33
CA PRO A 90 8.55 -14.83 -11.09
C PRO A 90 9.13 -15.73 -10.00
N LEU A 91 8.40 -15.99 -8.92
CA LEU A 91 8.87 -16.89 -7.87
C LEU A 91 9.03 -18.32 -8.39
N THR A 92 8.16 -18.78 -9.29
CA THR A 92 8.31 -20.10 -9.93
C THR A 92 9.47 -20.14 -10.93
N CYS A 93 9.89 -19.00 -11.50
CA CYS A 93 11.07 -18.91 -12.38
C CYS A 93 12.38 -19.32 -11.69
N VAL A 94 12.43 -19.39 -10.35
CA VAL A 94 13.56 -19.96 -9.60
C VAL A 94 13.92 -21.38 -10.05
N PHE A 95 12.92 -22.18 -10.46
CA PHE A 95 13.14 -23.53 -10.95
C PHE A 95 13.77 -23.58 -12.35
N LEU A 96 13.73 -22.48 -13.10
CA LEU A 96 14.37 -22.38 -14.42
C LEU A 96 15.86 -22.01 -14.32
N ILE A 97 16.30 -21.47 -13.19
CA ILE A 97 17.69 -21.03 -12.97
C ILE A 97 18.71 -22.15 -13.25
N PRO A 98 18.55 -23.40 -12.76
CA PRO A 98 19.50 -24.48 -13.08
C PRO A 98 19.61 -24.79 -14.57
N THR A 99 18.47 -24.79 -15.28
CA THR A 99 18.42 -25.01 -16.72
C THR A 99 19.15 -23.86 -17.44
N LEU A 100 18.87 -22.62 -17.04
CA LEU A 100 19.50 -21.44 -17.63
C LEU A 100 21.03 -21.45 -17.42
N HIS A 101 21.52 -21.89 -16.26
CA HIS A 101 22.95 -22.07 -16.00
C HIS A 101 23.59 -23.09 -16.95
N ARG A 102 22.98 -24.26 -17.13
CA ARG A 102 23.51 -25.31 -18.02
C ARG A 102 23.49 -24.89 -19.49
N THR A 103 22.59 -23.99 -19.87
CA THR A 103 22.41 -23.60 -21.27
C THR A 103 23.31 -22.42 -21.66
N LEU A 104 23.54 -21.46 -20.76
CA LEU A 104 24.27 -20.23 -21.06
C LEU A 104 25.71 -20.20 -20.53
N MET A 105 26.02 -20.92 -19.44
CA MET A 105 27.35 -20.88 -18.86
C MET A 105 28.29 -21.91 -19.49
N PRO A 106 29.58 -21.57 -19.67
CA PRO A 106 30.61 -22.53 -20.04
C PRO A 106 30.72 -23.69 -19.03
N GLU A 107 31.06 -24.89 -19.50
CA GLU A 107 31.14 -26.12 -18.69
C GLU A 107 32.00 -25.94 -17.42
N ARG A 108 33.14 -25.25 -17.54
CA ARG A 108 34.05 -24.90 -16.43
C ARG A 108 33.38 -24.14 -15.27
N PHE A 109 32.27 -23.44 -15.51
CA PHE A 109 31.53 -22.72 -14.47
C PHE A 109 30.34 -23.55 -13.96
N VAL A 110 29.75 -24.37 -14.81
CA VAL A 110 28.66 -25.29 -14.46
C VAL A 110 29.14 -26.37 -13.48
N GLU A 111 30.40 -26.80 -13.58
CA GLU A 111 31.01 -27.75 -12.62
C GLU A 111 30.96 -27.27 -11.17
N HIS A 112 31.03 -25.96 -10.95
CA HIS A 112 30.95 -25.35 -9.62
C HIS A 112 29.51 -25.03 -9.18
N TYR A 113 28.52 -25.26 -10.05
CA TYR A 113 27.12 -25.00 -9.77
C TYR A 113 26.46 -26.19 -9.05
N GLY A 114 26.22 -26.04 -7.75
CA GLY A 114 25.56 -27.04 -6.92
C GLY A 114 24.33 -26.49 -6.18
N GLY A 115 23.80 -27.27 -5.24
CA GLY A 115 22.62 -26.89 -4.45
C GLY A 115 22.80 -25.61 -3.63
N GLY A 116 24.00 -25.38 -3.08
CA GLY A 116 24.30 -24.14 -2.35
C GLY A 116 24.30 -22.90 -3.25
N THR A 117 24.85 -23.02 -4.47
CA THR A 117 24.86 -21.94 -5.47
C THR A 117 23.46 -21.66 -5.99
N TRP A 118 22.66 -22.69 -6.24
CA TRP A 118 21.25 -22.54 -6.61
C TRP A 118 20.45 -21.83 -5.52
N PHE A 119 20.65 -22.18 -4.24
CA PHE A 119 19.97 -21.49 -3.14
C PHE A 119 20.33 -20.00 -3.09
N LYS A 120 21.63 -19.65 -3.19
CA LYS A 120 22.05 -18.24 -3.28
C LYS A 120 21.41 -17.53 -4.48
N ALA A 121 21.40 -18.18 -5.65
CA ALA A 121 20.80 -17.66 -6.87
C ALA A 121 19.29 -17.46 -6.74
N ALA A 122 18.58 -18.37 -6.06
CA ALA A 122 17.15 -18.23 -5.78
C ALA A 122 16.86 -16.98 -4.93
N PHE A 123 17.61 -16.78 -3.84
CA PHE A 123 17.46 -15.58 -3.01
C PHE A 123 17.79 -14.31 -3.79
N LEU A 124 18.89 -14.33 -4.54
CA LEU A 124 19.27 -13.20 -5.39
C LEU A 124 18.17 -12.88 -6.40
N HIS A 125 17.61 -13.89 -7.06
CA HIS A 125 16.54 -13.70 -8.02
C HIS A 125 15.31 -13.04 -7.38
N THR A 126 14.83 -13.61 -6.27
CA THR A 126 13.64 -13.14 -5.56
C THR A 126 13.79 -11.70 -5.07
N PHE A 127 14.91 -11.36 -4.42
CA PHE A 127 15.11 -10.00 -3.94
C PHE A 127 15.30 -8.99 -5.06
N THR A 128 16.01 -9.38 -6.14
CA THR A 128 16.18 -8.51 -7.30
C THR A 128 14.85 -8.25 -7.99
N PHE A 129 14.04 -9.28 -8.17
CA PHE A 129 12.69 -9.16 -8.72
C PHE A 129 11.82 -8.24 -7.86
N LEU A 130 11.77 -8.44 -6.55
CA LEU A 130 10.99 -7.59 -5.64
C LEU A 130 11.45 -6.12 -5.69
N ALA A 131 12.76 -5.88 -5.63
CA ALA A 131 13.33 -4.54 -5.68
C ALA A 131 13.00 -3.82 -7.00
N LEU A 132 13.18 -4.51 -8.13
CA LEU A 132 12.85 -3.95 -9.44
C LEU A 132 11.35 -3.78 -9.64
N SER A 133 10.53 -4.64 -9.06
CA SER A 133 9.07 -4.52 -9.11
C SER A 133 8.60 -3.25 -8.41
N PHE A 134 9.10 -2.99 -7.19
CA PHE A 134 8.79 -1.73 -6.48
C PHE A 134 9.22 -0.48 -7.25
N LEU A 135 10.34 -0.56 -7.97
CA LEU A 135 10.79 0.54 -8.82
C LEU A 135 9.88 0.74 -10.04
N LEU A 136 9.45 -0.36 -10.68
CA LEU A 136 8.70 -0.31 -11.95
C LEU A 136 7.19 -0.10 -11.78
N VAL A 137 6.67 -0.36 -10.59
CA VAL A 137 5.27 -0.18 -10.24
C VAL A 137 4.97 1.27 -9.84
N ASN A 138 5.98 1.99 -9.36
CA ASN A 138 5.87 3.38 -8.96
C ASN A 138 6.26 4.36 -10.08
N PRO A 139 5.84 5.63 -9.96
CA PRO A 139 6.23 6.67 -10.89
C PRO A 139 7.76 6.84 -10.94
N PRO A 140 8.36 7.15 -12.11
CA PRO A 140 7.73 7.41 -13.41
C PRO A 140 7.47 6.15 -14.26
N PHE A 141 7.73 4.95 -13.75
CA PHE A 141 7.70 3.70 -14.56
C PHE A 141 6.37 2.96 -14.52
N GLY A 142 5.56 3.21 -13.49
CA GLY A 142 4.21 2.71 -13.37
C GLY A 142 3.37 3.59 -12.50
N ASP A 143 2.07 3.38 -12.58
CA ASP A 143 1.11 4.15 -11.81
C ASP A 143 -0.11 3.28 -11.55
N ILE A 144 -0.06 2.58 -10.42
CA ILE A 144 -1.07 1.56 -10.09
C ILE A 144 -1.88 1.94 -8.86
N ALA A 145 -1.51 3.04 -8.20
CA ALA A 145 -2.17 3.50 -7.01
C ALA A 145 -3.39 4.30 -7.47
N ALA A 146 -4.54 4.03 -6.86
CA ALA A 146 -5.70 4.89 -7.08
C ALA A 146 -5.51 6.21 -6.30
N PRO A 147 -6.07 7.33 -6.78
CA PRO A 147 -6.14 8.56 -6.01
C PRO A 147 -6.84 8.31 -4.68
N GLU A 148 -6.27 8.83 -3.61
CA GLU A 148 -6.84 8.76 -2.28
C GLU A 148 -7.31 10.14 -1.83
N LEU A 149 -8.26 10.21 -0.91
CA LEU A 149 -8.63 11.48 -0.28
C LEU A 149 -7.43 12.08 0.46
N ALA A 150 -7.06 13.32 0.13
CA ALA A 150 -5.95 14.02 0.75
C ALA A 150 -6.12 14.16 2.27
N ASN A 151 -7.34 14.42 2.73
CA ASN A 151 -7.67 14.52 4.15
C ASN A 151 -9.14 14.23 4.43
N LYS A 152 -9.95 15.28 4.47
CA LYS A 152 -11.37 15.24 4.83
C LYS A 152 -12.21 15.73 3.67
N TRP A 153 -13.46 15.31 3.67
CA TRP A 153 -14.52 15.88 2.86
C TRP A 153 -15.43 16.73 3.76
N THR A 154 -16.12 17.68 3.16
CA THR A 154 -17.14 18.47 3.85
C THR A 154 -18.18 18.94 2.85
N VAL A 155 -19.34 19.34 3.35
CA VAL A 155 -20.33 20.07 2.58
C VAL A 155 -20.30 21.50 3.08
N VAL A 156 -20.46 22.46 2.20
CA VAL A 156 -20.61 23.88 2.55
C VAL A 156 -21.89 24.42 1.93
N ILE A 157 -22.44 25.45 2.56
CA ILE A 157 -23.57 26.20 2.01
C ILE A 157 -23.07 27.56 1.55
N ASP A 158 -23.29 27.87 0.28
CA ASP A 158 -23.04 29.20 -0.29
C ASP A 158 -24.33 30.04 -0.19
N GLY A 159 -24.28 31.08 0.64
CA GLY A 159 -25.33 32.09 0.79
C GLY A 159 -25.13 33.33 -0.10
N GLY A 160 -24.15 33.30 -1.01
CA GLY A 160 -23.80 34.39 -1.92
C GLY A 160 -22.61 35.23 -1.43
N GLU A 161 -22.70 35.86 -0.25
CA GLU A 161 -21.59 36.64 0.32
C GLU A 161 -20.65 35.75 1.14
N ASP A 162 -21.21 34.90 2.01
CA ASP A 162 -20.46 34.03 2.93
C ASP A 162 -20.65 32.54 2.62
N ILE A 163 -19.63 31.74 2.97
CA ILE A 163 -19.67 30.28 2.93
C ILE A 163 -19.77 29.76 4.37
N GLU A 164 -20.82 29.00 4.65
CA GLU A 164 -21.04 28.40 5.96
C GLU A 164 -20.52 26.95 5.99
N TYR A 165 -19.91 26.59 7.12
CA TYR A 165 -19.46 25.23 7.42
C TYR A 165 -20.34 24.57 8.49
N PRO A 166 -20.49 23.23 8.45
CA PRO A 166 -21.26 22.48 9.43
C PRO A 166 -20.66 22.63 10.84
N HIS A 167 -21.51 22.44 11.86
CA HIS A 167 -21.14 22.57 13.27
C HIS A 167 -20.06 21.57 13.68
N SER A 168 -20.21 20.31 13.26
CA SER A 168 -19.20 19.27 13.36
C SER A 168 -18.76 18.87 11.95
N MET A 169 -17.45 18.85 11.74
CA MET A 169 -16.89 18.33 10.49
C MET A 169 -16.95 16.80 10.53
N ALA A 170 -17.01 16.17 9.35
CA ALA A 170 -16.79 14.74 9.22
C ALA A 170 -15.31 14.45 9.59
N THR A 171 -15.05 14.22 10.87
CA THR A 171 -13.75 13.74 11.35
C THR A 171 -13.63 12.28 10.97
N SER A 172 -13.13 12.02 9.74
CA SER A 172 -12.78 10.68 9.23
C SER A 172 -13.92 9.65 9.20
N GLY A 173 -15.16 10.08 9.48
CA GLY A 173 -16.36 9.26 9.41
C GLY A 173 -17.04 9.37 8.05
N ALA A 174 -17.83 8.34 7.72
CA ALA A 174 -18.67 8.34 6.53
C ALA A 174 -19.91 9.24 6.67
N THR A 175 -20.13 9.89 7.82
CA THR A 175 -21.35 10.66 8.10
C THR A 175 -21.01 12.09 8.55
N LEU A 176 -21.71 13.06 7.97
CA LEU A 176 -21.68 14.47 8.32
C LEU A 176 -23.08 14.88 8.74
N THR A 177 -23.21 15.53 9.91
CA THR A 177 -24.52 16.03 10.39
C THR A 177 -24.55 17.55 10.32
N TRP A 178 -25.59 18.08 9.67
CA TRP A 178 -25.88 19.51 9.63
C TRP A 178 -27.10 19.82 10.49
N HIS A 179 -26.94 20.75 11.43
CA HIS A 179 -28.02 21.23 12.29
C HIS A 179 -28.56 22.56 11.79
N THR A 180 -29.84 22.58 11.43
CA THR A 180 -30.53 23.76 10.86
C THR A 180 -31.30 24.58 11.91
N ASN A 181 -31.06 24.32 13.20
CA ASN A 181 -31.61 25.08 14.34
C ASN A 181 -33.11 25.37 14.25
N GLY A 182 -33.90 24.35 13.92
CA GLY A 182 -35.37 24.40 13.84
C GLY A 182 -35.96 24.61 12.45
N SER A 183 -35.14 24.80 11.41
CA SER A 183 -35.61 24.78 10.01
C SER A 183 -35.63 23.35 9.46
N THR A 184 -36.65 22.98 8.67
CA THR A 184 -36.71 21.69 7.97
C THR A 184 -35.94 21.69 6.64
N ILE A 185 -35.33 22.83 6.29
CA ILE A 185 -34.60 23.05 5.05
C ILE A 185 -33.25 23.69 5.40
N LEU A 186 -32.19 23.17 4.81
CA LEU A 186 -30.88 23.79 4.77
C LEU A 186 -30.82 24.74 3.57
N ALA A 187 -31.11 26.02 3.82
CA ALA A 187 -31.27 27.03 2.78
C ALA A 187 -29.94 27.44 2.15
N GLY A 188 -29.91 27.58 0.83
CA GLY A 188 -28.73 27.97 0.05
C GLY A 188 -28.19 26.88 -0.87
N ASP A 189 -27.09 27.19 -1.54
CA ASP A 189 -26.47 26.30 -2.52
C ASP A 189 -25.48 25.35 -1.83
N ALA A 190 -25.75 24.05 -1.86
CA ALA A 190 -24.91 23.05 -1.22
C ALA A 190 -23.80 22.55 -2.13
N TRP A 191 -22.57 22.64 -1.65
CA TRP A 191 -21.36 22.21 -2.37
C TRP A 191 -20.57 21.19 -1.56
N LEU A 192 -20.24 20.06 -2.18
CA LEU A 192 -19.32 19.06 -1.65
C LEU A 192 -17.88 19.45 -1.97
N LEU A 193 -17.03 19.53 -0.96
CA LEU A 193 -15.63 19.92 -1.06
C LEU A 193 -14.73 18.81 -0.51
N PHE A 194 -13.75 18.40 -1.30
CA PHE A 194 -12.68 17.48 -0.89
C PHE A 194 -11.46 17.68 -1.78
N ALA A 195 -10.32 17.08 -1.41
CA ALA A 195 -9.16 17.04 -2.28
C ALA A 195 -8.64 15.61 -2.40
N LEU A 196 -7.98 15.32 -3.51
CA LEU A 196 -7.32 14.05 -3.76
C LEU A 196 -5.81 14.21 -3.67
N MET A 197 -5.15 13.27 -3.02
CA MET A 197 -3.72 13.07 -3.11
C MET A 197 -3.45 11.93 -4.10
N ASP A 198 -2.47 12.14 -4.97
CA ASP A 198 -1.95 11.12 -5.87
C ASP A 198 -0.42 11.24 -5.98
N ASN A 199 0.24 10.13 -6.33
CA ASN A 199 1.68 9.98 -6.43
C ASN A 199 2.26 10.59 -7.72
N VAL A 200 1.45 10.83 -8.76
CA VAL A 200 1.89 11.44 -10.02
C VAL A 200 1.26 12.80 -10.22
N ASN A 201 -0.02 12.81 -10.55
CA ASN A 201 -0.80 14.00 -10.86
C ASN A 201 -2.26 13.59 -11.08
N SER A 202 -3.14 14.00 -10.18
CA SER A 202 -4.56 13.70 -10.25
C SER A 202 -5.33 14.51 -11.32
N ASP A 203 -4.65 15.38 -12.08
CA ASP A 203 -5.23 16.11 -13.24
C ASP A 203 -5.95 15.23 -14.27
N GLY A 204 -5.71 13.91 -14.27
CA GLY A 204 -6.39 12.92 -15.11
C GLY A 204 -7.59 12.22 -14.46
N ALA A 205 -7.89 12.50 -13.19
CA ALA A 205 -8.97 11.85 -12.45
C ALA A 205 -10.33 12.46 -12.81
N ILE A 206 -11.26 11.60 -13.20
CA ILE A 206 -12.66 11.92 -13.45
C ILE A 206 -13.44 11.64 -12.18
N VAL A 207 -14.16 12.65 -11.67
CA VAL A 207 -14.97 12.55 -10.47
C VAL A 207 -16.45 12.61 -10.84
N GLU A 208 -17.14 11.51 -10.57
CA GLU A 208 -18.59 11.41 -10.70
C GLU A 208 -19.19 11.29 -9.30
N VAL A 209 -20.13 12.17 -8.98
CA VAL A 209 -20.82 12.17 -7.69
C VAL A 209 -22.30 11.91 -7.90
N THR A 210 -22.76 10.85 -7.28
CA THR A 210 -24.17 10.52 -7.18
C THR A 210 -24.69 10.93 -5.82
N ARG A 211 -25.80 11.68 -5.78
CA ARG A 211 -26.57 11.94 -4.57
C ARG A 211 -27.92 11.25 -4.66
N GLU A 212 -28.28 10.48 -3.64
CA GLU A 212 -29.59 9.88 -3.47
C GLU A 212 -30.35 10.51 -2.28
N TYR A 213 -31.62 10.83 -2.50
CA TYR A 213 -32.55 11.27 -1.46
C TYR A 213 -33.97 10.79 -1.76
N GLN A 214 -34.61 10.10 -0.81
CA GLN A 214 -35.98 9.57 -0.98
C GLN A 214 -36.19 8.79 -2.30
N ALA A 215 -35.21 7.97 -2.68
CA ALA A 215 -35.18 7.23 -3.96
C ALA A 215 -35.10 8.08 -5.24
N ASN A 216 -34.81 9.38 -5.12
CA ASN A 216 -34.41 10.23 -6.25
C ASN A 216 -32.88 10.30 -6.29
N GLU A 217 -32.32 9.86 -7.41
CA GLU A 217 -30.88 9.88 -7.68
C GLU A 217 -30.53 11.05 -8.61
N THR A 218 -29.47 11.78 -8.27
CA THR A 218 -28.93 12.87 -9.08
C THR A 218 -27.43 12.69 -9.25
N THR A 219 -26.98 12.67 -10.51
CA THR A 219 -25.55 12.57 -10.86
C THR A 219 -25.00 13.94 -11.20
N ARG A 220 -23.81 14.24 -10.68
CA ARG A 220 -23.11 15.53 -10.80
C ARG A 220 -21.64 15.27 -11.07
N GLU A 221 -21.06 16.12 -11.91
CA GLU A 221 -19.63 16.12 -12.21
C GLU A 221 -18.93 17.18 -11.38
N ASP A 222 -17.60 17.13 -11.34
CA ASP A 222 -16.81 18.17 -10.72
C ASP A 222 -16.96 19.52 -11.42
N ASP A 223 -16.96 20.57 -10.62
CA ASP A 223 -16.90 21.95 -11.05
C ASP A 223 -15.77 22.64 -10.30
N ILE A 224 -14.55 22.42 -10.77
CA ILE A 224 -13.33 23.04 -10.22
C ILE A 224 -13.37 24.59 -10.28
N SER A 225 -14.22 25.16 -11.13
CA SER A 225 -14.37 26.62 -11.22
C SER A 225 -14.93 27.21 -9.94
N TYR A 226 -15.82 26.48 -9.24
CA TYR A 226 -16.34 26.90 -7.95
C TYR A 226 -15.22 27.00 -6.91
N TRP A 227 -14.37 25.98 -6.79
CA TRP A 227 -13.26 26.02 -5.84
C TRP A 227 -12.30 27.17 -6.12
N THR A 228 -11.87 27.31 -7.39
CA THR A 228 -10.88 28.32 -7.78
C THR A 228 -11.38 29.75 -7.56
N ASN A 229 -12.62 30.04 -7.97
CA ASN A 229 -13.23 31.35 -7.79
C ASN A 229 -13.53 31.70 -6.33
N ASN A 230 -13.74 30.69 -5.48
CA ASN A 230 -14.09 30.87 -4.08
C ASN A 230 -12.97 30.48 -3.11
N SER A 231 -11.73 30.30 -3.60
CA SER A 231 -10.59 29.83 -2.79
C SER A 231 -10.36 30.66 -1.53
N ASP A 232 -10.42 31.98 -1.63
CA ASP A 232 -10.33 32.90 -0.49
C ASP A 232 -11.51 32.75 0.50
N ARG A 233 -12.73 32.51 -0.01
CA ARG A 233 -13.94 32.33 0.81
C ARG A 233 -13.93 30.98 1.52
N ILE A 234 -13.47 29.92 0.84
CA ILE A 234 -13.27 28.58 1.39
C ILE A 234 -12.22 28.63 2.50
N ALA A 235 -11.10 29.32 2.27
CA ALA A 235 -10.03 29.45 3.27
C ALA A 235 -10.44 30.27 4.51
N ASN A 236 -11.37 31.22 4.36
CA ASN A 236 -11.82 32.11 5.43
C ASN A 236 -13.25 31.84 5.92
N GLY A 237 -13.86 30.71 5.54
CA GLY A 237 -15.26 30.45 5.81
C GLY A 237 -15.59 30.40 7.30
N THR A 238 -16.81 30.78 7.64
CA THR A 238 -17.27 30.84 9.02
C THR A 238 -17.96 29.53 9.38
N SER A 239 -17.44 28.80 10.37
CA SER A 239 -18.17 27.68 10.96
C SER A 239 -19.11 28.19 12.06
N SER A 240 -20.27 27.54 12.17
CA SER A 240 -21.21 27.75 13.28
C SER A 240 -20.64 27.35 14.65
N SER A 241 -19.55 26.58 14.69
CA SER A 241 -18.67 26.45 15.87
C SER A 241 -17.35 27.14 15.54
N ASN A 242 -16.85 28.02 16.40
CA ASN A 242 -15.70 28.90 16.15
C ASN A 242 -14.33 28.17 16.05
N ASN A 243 -14.29 26.97 15.49
CA ASN A 243 -13.12 26.13 15.27
C ASN A 243 -12.65 26.27 13.82
N SER A 244 -11.32 26.34 13.66
CA SER A 244 -10.61 26.57 12.40
C SER A 244 -11.17 25.84 11.18
N VAL A 245 -11.21 26.54 10.04
CA VAL A 245 -11.52 26.01 8.70
C VAL A 245 -10.79 24.68 8.45
N PRO A 246 -11.46 23.66 7.90
CA PRO A 246 -10.81 22.39 7.59
C PRO A 246 -9.67 22.59 6.61
N ASN A 247 -8.51 22.03 6.93
CA ASN A 247 -7.42 21.91 5.96
C ASN A 247 -7.73 20.77 5.00
N LEU A 248 -8.43 21.10 3.91
CA LEU A 248 -8.83 20.14 2.86
C LEU A 248 -7.65 19.73 1.97
N THR A 249 -6.61 20.58 1.87
CA THR A 249 -5.39 20.37 1.09
C THR A 249 -4.13 20.39 1.98
N PRO A 250 -3.92 19.38 2.85
CA PRO A 250 -2.79 19.35 3.78
C PRO A 250 -1.41 19.45 3.13
N HIS A 251 -1.26 19.02 1.88
CA HIS A 251 -0.01 19.05 1.12
C HIS A 251 0.06 20.23 0.14
N GLY A 252 -0.87 21.19 0.22
CA GLY A 252 -0.88 22.37 -0.63
C GLY A 252 -1.09 22.02 -2.10
N ASP A 253 -0.20 22.49 -2.97
CA ASP A 253 -0.31 22.33 -4.43
C ASP A 253 -0.13 20.88 -4.93
N LEU A 254 0.21 19.95 -4.04
CA LEU A 254 0.26 18.52 -4.36
C LEU A 254 -1.11 17.83 -4.27
N ASP A 255 -2.05 18.44 -3.53
CA ASP A 255 -3.41 17.93 -3.44
C ASP A 255 -4.28 18.65 -4.48
N GLN A 256 -5.07 17.89 -5.22
CA GLN A 256 -5.99 18.46 -6.19
C GLN A 256 -7.38 18.67 -5.58
N PRO A 257 -7.89 19.92 -5.58
CA PRO A 257 -9.20 20.21 -5.02
C PRO A 257 -10.33 19.86 -5.98
N PHE A 258 -11.42 19.34 -5.42
CA PHE A 258 -12.67 19.05 -6.11
C PHE A 258 -13.83 19.74 -5.40
N SER A 259 -14.72 20.32 -6.21
CA SER A 259 -15.99 20.90 -5.75
C SER A 259 -17.14 20.37 -6.60
N VAL A 260 -18.21 19.93 -5.95
CA VAL A 260 -19.38 19.35 -6.64
C VAL A 260 -20.66 19.95 -6.09
N PHE A 261 -21.53 20.41 -6.99
CA PHE A 261 -22.82 20.97 -6.61
C PHE A 261 -23.83 19.88 -6.25
N LEU A 262 -24.36 19.89 -5.03
CA LEU A 262 -25.31 18.89 -4.53
C LEU A 262 -26.79 19.28 -4.72
N GLY A 263 -27.06 20.58 -4.91
CA GLY A 263 -28.40 21.14 -5.06
C GLY A 263 -28.63 22.38 -4.21
N THR A 264 -29.79 23.00 -4.39
CA THR A 264 -30.27 24.16 -3.61
C THR A 264 -31.27 23.70 -2.56
N ASP A 265 -31.27 24.35 -1.39
CA ASP A 265 -32.32 24.22 -0.37
C ASP A 265 -32.59 22.75 0.02
N LEU A 266 -31.57 22.07 0.56
CA LEU A 266 -31.65 20.64 0.86
C LEU A 266 -32.65 20.37 2.00
N GLU A 267 -33.57 19.43 1.78
CA GLU A 267 -34.59 19.03 2.76
C GLU A 267 -34.01 18.20 3.93
N GLU A 268 -34.66 18.27 5.09
CA GLU A 268 -34.31 17.44 6.25
C GLU A 268 -34.31 15.94 5.94
N GLY A 269 -33.34 15.21 6.49
CA GLY A 269 -33.18 13.77 6.31
C GLY A 269 -31.76 13.36 5.92
N THR A 270 -31.62 12.10 5.50
CA THR A 270 -30.33 11.54 5.10
C THR A 270 -30.19 11.57 3.58
N HIS A 271 -29.17 12.27 3.10
CA HIS A 271 -28.70 12.22 1.72
C HIS A 271 -27.50 11.29 1.64
N GLU A 272 -27.58 10.27 0.78
CA GLU A 272 -26.43 9.43 0.49
C GLU A 272 -25.67 10.03 -0.69
N ILE A 273 -24.34 10.14 -0.54
CA ILE A 273 -23.43 10.72 -1.53
C ILE A 273 -22.42 9.62 -1.86
N VAL A 274 -22.44 9.16 -3.10
CA VAL A 274 -21.48 8.19 -3.62
C VAL A 274 -20.55 8.93 -4.58
N VAL A 275 -19.27 8.99 -4.23
CA VAL A 275 -18.24 9.60 -5.06
C VAL A 275 -17.46 8.47 -5.73
N ARG A 276 -17.48 8.45 -7.06
CA ARG A 276 -16.72 7.54 -7.89
C ARG A 276 -15.61 8.31 -8.59
N ILE A 277 -14.37 7.95 -8.28
CA ILE A 277 -13.17 8.52 -8.87
C ILE A 277 -12.60 7.49 -9.82
N THR A 278 -12.35 7.91 -11.06
CA THR A 278 -11.77 7.07 -12.11
C THR A 278 -10.55 7.76 -12.68
N GLU A 279 -9.40 7.10 -12.68
CA GLU A 279 -8.17 7.64 -13.22
C GLU A 279 -7.48 6.62 -14.13
N GLN A 280 -6.93 7.10 -15.25
CA GLN A 280 -6.13 6.27 -16.13
C GLN A 280 -4.69 6.13 -15.61
N GLY A 281 -4.45 5.08 -14.83
CA GLY A 281 -3.11 4.67 -14.43
C GLY A 281 -2.34 3.95 -15.54
N ASN A 282 -1.21 3.33 -15.15
CA ASN A 282 -0.34 2.55 -16.00
C ASN A 282 0.02 1.20 -15.35
N PRO A 283 -0.55 0.06 -15.81
CA PRO A 283 -1.33 -0.10 -17.05
C PRO A 283 -2.85 -0.06 -16.84
N TRP A 284 -3.31 -0.10 -15.59
CA TRP A 284 -4.73 -0.27 -15.28
C TRP A 284 -5.43 1.07 -15.06
N GLU A 285 -6.72 1.08 -15.33
CA GLU A 285 -7.63 2.12 -14.86
C GLU A 285 -7.88 1.89 -13.36
N ASN A 286 -7.63 2.92 -12.57
CA ASN A 286 -7.80 2.90 -11.13
C ASN A 286 -9.19 3.47 -10.80
N ILE A 287 -9.99 2.70 -10.06
CA ILE A 287 -11.33 3.12 -9.65
C ILE A 287 -11.41 3.07 -8.13
N GLN A 288 -11.80 4.20 -7.54
CA GLN A 288 -12.04 4.34 -6.11
C GLN A 288 -13.46 4.83 -5.87
N VAL A 289 -14.15 4.22 -4.91
CA VAL A 289 -15.53 4.59 -4.54
C VAL A 289 -15.60 4.93 -3.06
N TYR A 290 -16.15 6.11 -2.77
CA TYR A 290 -16.46 6.56 -1.41
C TYR A 290 -17.96 6.69 -1.25
N SER A 291 -18.48 6.20 -0.12
CA SER A 291 -19.88 6.37 0.27
C SER A 291 -19.96 7.22 1.53
N TRP A 292 -20.62 8.36 1.42
CA TRP A 292 -20.79 9.36 2.46
C TRP A 292 -22.27 9.60 2.72
N SER A 293 -22.61 10.04 3.92
CA SER A 293 -23.98 10.35 4.34
C SER A 293 -24.01 11.77 4.90
N LEU A 294 -24.79 12.65 4.28
CA LEU A 294 -25.12 13.96 4.82
C LEU A 294 -26.47 13.87 5.51
N VAL A 295 -26.49 14.06 6.83
CA VAL A 295 -27.71 14.07 7.64
C VAL A 295 -28.07 15.51 7.97
N ILE A 296 -29.18 15.99 7.44
CA ILE A 296 -29.73 17.30 7.79
C ILE A 296 -30.76 17.08 8.90
N SER A 297 -30.60 17.80 10.01
CA SER A 297 -31.48 17.69 11.18
C SER A 297 -31.90 19.07 11.66
N SER A 298 -33.20 19.22 11.89
CA SER A 298 -33.78 20.42 12.51
C SER A 298 -33.47 20.53 14.00
N GLU A 299 -33.02 19.45 14.65
CA GLU A 299 -32.63 19.49 16.05
C GLU A 299 -31.37 20.36 16.22
N PRO A 300 -31.28 21.17 17.28
CA PRO A 300 -30.07 21.93 17.56
C PRO A 300 -28.91 20.97 17.90
N ALA A 301 -27.68 21.36 17.53
CA ALA A 301 -26.50 20.62 17.92
C ALA A 301 -26.45 20.47 19.45
N VAL A 302 -26.37 19.23 19.95
CA VAL A 302 -26.23 18.98 21.39
C VAL A 302 -24.86 19.52 21.81
N GLN A 303 -24.85 20.62 22.55
CA GLN A 303 -23.65 21.01 23.30
C GLN A 303 -23.42 19.92 24.34
N ASP A 304 -22.40 19.09 24.13
CA ASP A 304 -21.84 18.29 25.21
C ASP A 304 -21.33 19.27 26.29
N ASN A 305 -22.19 19.54 27.26
CA ASN A 305 -21.81 20.18 28.51
C ASN A 305 -20.83 19.23 29.20
N ILE A 306 -19.54 19.42 28.93
CA ILE A 306 -18.48 18.91 29.77
C ILE A 306 -18.61 19.67 31.09
N SER A 307 -19.35 19.08 32.02
CA SER A 307 -19.39 19.50 33.42
C SER A 307 -17.97 19.45 33.98
N GLU A 308 -17.58 20.57 34.62
CA GLU A 308 -16.32 20.86 35.32
C GLU A 308 -15.72 19.69 36.13
#